data_AF-A0A3L6J7U7-F1
#
_entry.id   AF-A0A3L6J7U7-F1
#
_cell.length_a   1.000
_cell.length_b   1.000
_cell.length_c   1.000
_cell.angle_alpha   90.00
_cell.angle_beta   90.00
_cell.angle_gamma   90.00
#
_symmetry.space_group_name_H-M   'P 1'
#
loop_
_entity.id
_entity.type
_entity.pdbx_description
1 polymer ?
#
loop_
_entity_poly.entity_id
_entity_poly.type
_entity_poly.pdbx_seq_one_letter_code
_entity_poly.pdbx_strand_id
1 'polypeptide(L)'
;MDVERIKHILNSLMIISILIFGGLMAIIMITDVSLNNTTAPLPFAFMFISIVTFITTGQIDEKPKLVQKYLKDWLIICTAGIIVSALAFTFY
;
A
#
# COMPACT_ATOMS: atom_id res chain seq x y z
N MET A 1 15.28 -5.68 17.04
CA MET A 1 15.16 -5.21 15.64
C MET A 1 15.16 -3.70 15.71
N ASP A 2 16.15 -3.02 15.14
CA ASP A 2 16.27 -1.57 15.24
C ASP A 2 15.06 -0.87 14.61
N VAL A 3 14.39 -0.04 15.40
CA VAL A 3 13.23 0.76 14.97
C VAL A 3 13.59 1.60 13.74
N GLU A 4 14.81 2.10 13.70
CA GLU A 4 15.34 2.89 12.60
C GLU A 4 15.42 2.09 11.29
N ARG A 5 15.87 0.83 11.35
CA ARG A 5 15.89 -0.07 10.19
C ARG A 5 14.47 -0.34 9.68
N ILE A 6 13.53 -0.59 10.58
CA ILE A 6 12.13 -0.85 10.23
C ILE A 6 11.50 0.35 9.53
N LYS A 7 11.71 1.54 10.09
CA LYS A 7 11.23 2.79 9.48
C LYS A 7 11.83 3.01 8.10
N HIS A 8 13.12 2.76 7.95
CA HIS A 8 13.78 2.88 6.65
C HIS A 8 13.18 1.93 5.60
N ILE A 9 12.89 0.67 5.99
CA ILE A 9 12.24 -0.31 5.13
C ILE A 9 10.82 0.14 4.76
N LEU A 10 10.00 0.54 5.74
CA LEU A 10 8.63 0.99 5.48
C LEU A 10 8.61 2.25 4.60
N ASN A 11 9.50 3.21 4.83
CA ASN A 11 9.59 4.41 4.03
C ASN A 11 10.01 4.09 2.58
N SER A 12 10.97 3.17 2.40
CA SER A 12 11.36 2.68 1.08
C SER A 12 10.21 1.98 0.37
N LEU A 13 9.45 1.14 1.10
CA LEU A 13 8.28 0.43 0.58
C LEU A 13 7.19 1.41 0.13
N MET A 14 6.93 2.46 0.91
CA MET A 14 5.99 3.51 0.57
C MET A 14 6.39 4.21 -0.73
N ILE A 15 7.65 4.66 -0.84
CA ILE A 15 8.17 5.33 -2.04
C ILE A 15 8.04 4.43 -3.27
N ILE A 16 8.47 3.17 -3.17
CA ILE A 16 8.37 2.20 -4.28
C ILE A 16 6.90 2.01 -4.67
N SER A 17 5.99 1.90 -3.70
CA SER A 17 4.56 1.74 -3.98
C SER A 17 3.97 2.95 -4.71
N ILE A 18 4.36 4.17 -4.32
CA ILE A 18 3.97 5.41 -5.02
C ILE A 18 4.51 5.43 -6.44
N LEU A 19 5.77 5.03 -6.64
CA LEU A 19 6.39 4.98 -7.97
C LEU A 19 5.68 3.98 -8.88
N ILE A 20 5.32 2.80 -8.37
CA ILE A 20 4.57 1.80 -9.14
C ILE A 20 3.18 2.33 -9.49
N PHE A 21 2.46 2.92 -8.51
CA PHE A 21 1.17 3.54 -8.76
C PHE A 21 1.25 4.62 -9.86
N GLY A 22 2.19 5.56 -9.73
CA GLY A 22 2.39 6.63 -10.70
C GLY A 22 2.75 6.11 -12.08
N GLY A 23 3.64 5.11 -12.16
CA GLY A 23 4.01 4.46 -13.42
C GLY A 23 2.82 3.77 -14.10
N LEU A 24 2.02 3.01 -13.34
CA LEU A 24 0.83 2.35 -13.87
C LEU A 24 -0.23 3.37 -14.33
N MET A 25 -0.47 4.43 -13.55
CA MET A 25 -1.40 5.49 -13.93
C MET A 25 -0.93 6.22 -15.20
N ALA A 26 0.37 6.50 -15.31
CA ALA A 26 0.95 7.11 -16.51
C ALA A 26 0.77 6.23 -17.75
N ILE A 27 0.99 4.91 -17.63
CA ILE A 27 0.75 3.96 -18.72
C ILE A 27 -0.73 4.00 -19.14
N ILE A 28 -1.65 3.94 -18.18
CA ILE A 28 -3.09 3.99 -18.46
C ILE A 28 -3.47 5.28 -19.20
N MET A 29 -2.94 6.43 -18.76
CA MET A 29 -3.19 7.72 -19.41
C MET A 29 -2.58 7.81 -20.81
N ILE A 30 -1.37 7.29 -21.04
CA ILE A 30 -0.71 7.33 -22.36
C ILE A 30 -1.39 6.39 -23.36
N THR A 31 -1.90 5.25 -22.89
CA THR A 31 -2.49 4.21 -23.74
C THR A 31 -3.99 4.38 -23.96
N ASP A 32 -4.61 5.40 -23.35
CA ASP A 32 -6.08 5.63 -23.37
C ASP A 32 -6.88 4.36 -23.00
N VAL A 33 -6.30 3.53 -22.13
CA VAL A 33 -6.96 2.32 -21.65
C VAL A 33 -8.07 2.71 -20.71
N SER A 34 -9.30 2.27 -21.00
CA SER A 34 -10.45 2.52 -20.13
C SER A 34 -10.20 1.96 -18.72
N LEU A 35 -10.46 2.79 -17.70
CA LEU A 35 -10.48 2.34 -16.31
C LEU A 35 -11.70 1.44 -16.11
N ASN A 36 -11.44 0.15 -16.00
CA ASN A 36 -12.45 -0.87 -15.76
C ASN A 36 -11.97 -1.81 -14.64
N ASN A 37 -12.77 -2.85 -14.39
CA ASN A 37 -12.51 -3.83 -13.34
C ASN A 37 -11.24 -4.68 -13.56
N THR A 38 -10.58 -4.59 -14.72
CA THR A 38 -9.34 -5.31 -14.99
C THR A 38 -8.09 -4.41 -14.92
N THR A 39 -8.24 -3.11 -15.16
CA THR A 39 -7.11 -2.16 -15.28
C THR A 39 -6.94 -1.26 -14.06
N ALA A 40 -8.03 -0.88 -13.40
CA ALA A 40 -8.03 -0.09 -12.17
C ALA A 40 -7.44 -0.81 -10.92
N PRO A 41 -7.68 -2.12 -10.67
CA PRO A 41 -7.38 -2.73 -9.36
C PRO A 41 -5.91 -2.61 -8.96
N LEU A 42 -5.00 -2.83 -9.90
CA LEU A 42 -3.57 -2.92 -9.64
C LEU A 42 -2.96 -1.57 -9.21
N PRO A 43 -3.14 -0.46 -9.96
CA PRO A 43 -2.69 0.86 -9.50
C PRO A 43 -3.24 1.21 -8.12
N PHE A 44 -4.56 1.03 -7.90
CA PHE A 44 -5.18 1.40 -6.63
C PHE A 44 -4.72 0.52 -5.46
N ALA A 45 -4.32 -0.74 -5.70
CA ALA A 45 -3.69 -1.57 -4.68
C ALA A 45 -2.36 -0.99 -4.19
N PHE A 46 -1.50 -0.51 -5.10
CA PHE A 46 -0.24 0.13 -4.73
C PHE A 46 -0.45 1.49 -4.03
N MET A 47 -1.46 2.25 -4.45
CA MET A 47 -1.89 3.46 -3.74
C MET A 47 -2.31 3.13 -2.30
N PHE A 48 -3.13 2.09 -2.12
CA PHE A 48 -3.57 1.64 -0.80
C PHE A 48 -2.39 1.22 0.08
N ILE A 49 -1.48 0.37 -0.42
CA ILE A 49 -0.29 -0.05 0.32
C ILE A 49 0.53 1.16 0.74
N SER A 50 0.73 2.13 -0.15
CA SER A 50 1.45 3.37 0.18
C SER A 50 0.78 4.14 1.32
N ILE A 51 -0.52 4.37 1.26
CA ILE A 51 -1.26 5.13 2.28
C ILE A 51 -1.20 4.43 3.63
N VAL A 52 -1.44 3.12 3.67
CA VAL A 52 -1.39 2.35 4.92
C VAL A 52 0.02 2.39 5.50
N THR A 53 1.05 2.28 4.66
CA THR A 53 2.46 2.38 5.07
C THR A 53 2.81 3.77 5.62
N PHE A 54 2.29 4.84 5.01
CA PHE A 54 2.43 6.21 5.51
C PHE A 54 1.80 6.38 6.91
N ILE A 55 0.58 5.88 7.10
CA ILE A 55 -0.10 5.94 8.40
C ILE A 55 0.68 5.17 9.46
N THR A 56 1.12 3.95 9.14
CA THR A 56 1.89 3.11 10.08
C THR A 56 3.24 3.74 10.44
N THR A 57 3.93 4.35 9.48
CA THR A 57 5.19 5.05 9.76
C THR A 57 4.99 6.25 10.67
N GLY A 58 3.94 7.05 10.45
CA GLY A 58 3.56 8.14 11.36
C GLY A 58 3.23 7.66 12.78
N GLN A 59 2.51 6.54 12.93
CA GLN A 59 2.23 5.95 14.25
C GLN A 59 3.51 5.47 14.96
N ILE A 60 4.47 4.94 14.21
CA ILE A 60 5.78 4.52 14.72
C ILE A 60 6.60 5.74 15.19
N ASP A 61 6.54 6.86 14.46
CA ASP A 61 7.20 8.11 14.84
C ASP A 61 6.69 8.64 16.18
N GLU A 62 5.37 8.62 16.40
CA GLU A 62 4.77 9.05 17.67
C GLU A 62 5.06 8.08 18.82
N LYS A 63 5.02 6.77 18.57
CA LYS A 63 5.12 5.73 19.61
C LYS A 63 6.07 4.59 19.20
N PRO A 64 7.40 4.82 19.22
CA PRO A 64 8.39 3.85 18.75
C PRO A 64 8.46 2.56 19.58
N LYS A 65 7.97 2.57 20.83
CA LYS A 65 7.92 1.37 21.69
C LYS A 65 6.93 0.30 21.20
N LEU A 66 6.00 0.67 20.31
CA LEU A 66 4.92 -0.22 19.81
C LEU A 66 5.14 -0.68 18.36
N VAL A 67 6.34 -0.52 17.81
CA VAL A 67 6.65 -0.82 16.40
C VAL A 67 6.24 -2.22 15.96
N GLN A 68 6.46 -3.24 16.79
CA GLN A 68 6.05 -4.61 16.46
C GLN A 68 4.53 -4.76 16.32
N LYS A 69 3.76 -4.07 17.17
CA LYS A 69 2.30 -4.05 17.08
C LYS A 69 1.87 -3.36 15.78
N TYR A 70 2.41 -2.18 15.50
CA TYR A 70 2.07 -1.43 14.29
C TYR A 70 2.44 -2.15 12.99
N LEU A 71 3.57 -2.85 12.95
CA LEU A 71 3.94 -3.71 11.81
C LEU A 71 2.95 -4.86 11.62
N LYS A 72 2.49 -5.48 12.71
CA LYS A 72 1.52 -6.57 12.64
C LYS A 72 0.16 -6.05 12.18
N ASP A 73 -0.27 -4.92 12.73
CA ASP A 73 -1.51 -4.24 12.33
C ASP A 73 -1.45 -3.82 10.85
N TRP A 74 -0.32 -3.27 10.41
CA TRP A 74 -0.07 -2.93 9.00
C TRP A 74 -0.21 -4.16 8.08
N LEU A 75 0.39 -5.29 8.45
CA LEU A 75 0.30 -6.52 7.67
C LEU A 75 -1.14 -7.04 7.60
N ILE A 76 -1.86 -6.98 8.73
CA ILE A 76 -3.27 -7.39 8.80
C ILE A 76 -4.13 -6.48 7.92
N ILE A 77 -3.94 -5.16 7.97
CA ILE A 77 -4.70 -4.20 7.16
C ILE A 77 -4.41 -4.41 5.67
N CYS A 78 -3.14 -4.57 5.29
CA CYS A 78 -2.78 -4.85 3.91
C CYS A 78 -3.42 -6.15 3.41
N THR A 79 -3.34 -7.23 4.21
CA THR A 79 -3.90 -8.54 3.85
C THR A 79 -5.42 -8.49 3.77
N ALA A 80 -6.09 -7.85 4.73
CA ALA A 80 -7.54 -7.68 4.75
C ALA A 80 -8.01 -6.85 3.56
N GLY A 81 -7.32 -5.75 3.24
CA GLY A 81 -7.62 -4.92 2.07
C GLY A 81 -7.52 -5.71 0.76
N ILE A 82 -6.49 -6.55 0.61
CA ILE A 82 -6.34 -7.43 -0.55
C ILE A 82 -7.47 -8.46 -0.63
N ILE A 83 -7.81 -9.12 0.49
CA ILE A 83 -8.88 -10.13 0.53
C ILE A 83 -10.24 -9.50 0.21
N VAL A 84 -10.58 -8.37 0.83
CA VAL A 84 -11.85 -7.66 0.58
C VAL A 84 -11.93 -7.22 -0.87
N SER A 85 -10.85 -6.69 -1.43
CA SER A 85 -10.80 -6.32 -2.85
C SER A 85 -10.98 -7.53 -3.74
N ALA A 86 -10.30 -8.65 -3.48
CA ALA A 86 -10.42 -9.88 -4.25
C ALA A 86 -11.84 -10.47 -4.20
N LEU A 87 -12.48 -10.43 -3.03
CA LEU A 87 -13.88 -10.84 -2.88
C LEU A 87 -14.80 -9.91 -3.66
N ALA A 88 -14.62 -8.59 -3.55
CA ALA A 88 -15.41 -7.62 -4.31
C ALA A 88 -15.29 -7.83 -5.82
N PHE A 89 -14.10 -8.16 -6.34
CA PHE A 89 -13.90 -8.53 -7.75
C PHE A 89 -14.51 -9.87 -8.14
N THR A 90 -14.57 -10.83 -7.22
CA THR A 90 -15.14 -12.15 -7.51
C THR A 90 -16.68 -12.11 -7.54
N PHE A 91 -17.29 -11.21 -6.76
CA PHE A 91 -18.75 -11.10 -6.64
C PHE A 91 -19.38 -10.01 -7.53
N TYR A 92 -18.61 -9.30 -8.35
CA TYR A 92 -19.07 -8.27 -9.31
C TYR A 92 -18.72 -8.67 -10.75
#